data_AF-A0A556MN31-F1
#
_entry.id   AF-A0A556MN31-F1
#
_cell.length_a   1.000
_cell.length_b   1.000
_cell.length_c   1.000
_cell.angle_alpha   90.00
_cell.angle_beta   90.00
_cell.angle_gamma   90.00
#
_symmetry.space_group_name_H-M   'P 1'
#
loop_
_entity.id
_entity.type
_entity.pdbx_description
1 polymer ?
#
loop_
_entity_poly.entity_id
_entity_poly.type
_entity_poly.pdbx_seq_one_letter_code
_entity_poly.pdbx_strand_id
1 'polypeptide(L)' 'MKTHQFKTTIKCAGCLEKVSPFLNEQLTPEEWNVDILNPDKILTVHSDKITADEIEEKVIQAGFRIERIRE' A
#
# COMPACT_ATOMS: atom_id res chain seq x y z
N MET A 1 16.89 0.89 -2.71
CA MET A 1 15.53 1.08 -2.16
C MET A 1 14.72 1.90 -3.13
N LYS A 2 13.94 1.21 -3.96
CA LYS A 2 12.87 1.81 -4.74
C LYS A 2 11.76 2.30 -3.81
N THR A 3 11.12 3.39 -4.22
CA THR A 3 9.93 3.92 -3.56
C THR A 3 8.78 3.84 -4.55
N HIS A 4 7.69 3.21 -4.14
CA HIS A 4 6.46 3.11 -4.90
C HIS A 4 5.36 3.89 -4.18
N GLN A 5 4.62 4.72 -4.91
CA GLN A 5 3.51 5.49 -4.34
C GLN A 5 2.23 5.28 -5.13
N PHE A 6 1.13 5.11 -4.40
CA PHE A 6 -0.18 4.82 -4.96
C PHE A 6 -1.27 5.59 -4.25
N LYS A 7 -2.32 5.96 -4.97
CA LYS A 7 -3.59 6.37 -4.35
C LYS A 7 -4.34 5.13 -3.94
N THR A 8 -5.05 5.18 -2.82
CA THR A 8 -5.81 4.02 -2.33
C THR A 8 -7.18 4.41 -1.79
N THR A 9 -7.99 3.42 -1.41
CA THR A 9 -9.23 3.63 -0.65
C THR A 9 -9.11 3.28 0.83
N ILE A 10 -7.90 3.04 1.33
CA ILE A 10 -7.63 2.67 2.73
C ILE A 10 -7.69 3.94 3.58
N LYS A 11 -8.70 4.08 4.45
CA LYS A 11 -9.04 5.37 5.08
C LYS A 11 -9.24 5.34 6.59
N CYS A 12 -8.99 4.20 7.24
CA CYS A 12 -9.33 4.00 8.64
C CYS A 12 -8.37 3.02 9.33
N ALA A 13 -8.25 3.08 10.65
CA ALA A 13 -7.39 2.16 11.40
C ALA A 13 -7.75 0.68 11.15
N GLY A 14 -9.03 0.31 11.22
CA GLY A 14 -9.47 -1.05 10.89
C GLY A 14 -9.24 -1.44 9.42
N CYS A 15 -9.14 -0.46 8.51
CA CYS A 15 -8.79 -0.68 7.12
C CYS A 15 -7.30 -1.03 6.99
N LEU A 16 -6.44 -0.38 7.79
CA LEU A 16 -5.02 -0.69 7.89
C LEU A 16 -4.82 -2.09 8.45
N GLU A 17 -5.50 -2.45 9.54
CA GLU A 17 -5.44 -3.80 10.11
C GLU A 17 -5.82 -4.89 9.10
N LYS A 18 -6.78 -4.59 8.21
CA LYS A 18 -7.20 -5.52 7.15
C LYS A 18 -6.17 -5.69 6.03
N VAL A 19 -5.49 -4.62 5.61
CA VAL A 19 -4.48 -4.69 4.53
C VAL A 19 -3.12 -5.17 5.02
N SER A 20 -2.79 -4.91 6.29
CA SER A 20 -1.53 -5.29 6.92
C SER A 20 -1.10 -6.74 6.67
N PRO A 21 -1.93 -7.78 6.88
CA PRO A 21 -1.49 -9.16 6.66
C PRO A 21 -1.10 -9.42 5.19
N PHE A 22 -1.70 -8.75 4.21
CA PHE A 22 -1.38 -8.94 2.79
C PHE A 22 -0.05 -8.29 2.39
N LEU A 23 0.20 -7.07 2.88
CA LEU A 23 1.46 -6.38 2.62
C LEU A 23 2.60 -7.03 3.41
N ASN A 24 2.34 -7.45 4.64
CA ASN A 24 3.33 -8.05 5.53
C ASN A 24 3.74 -9.49 5.15
N GLU A 25 3.15 -10.08 4.10
CA GLU A 25 3.64 -11.34 3.53
C GLU A 25 5.03 -11.18 2.89
N GLN A 26 5.32 -10.01 2.32
CA GLN A 26 6.58 -9.73 1.60
C GLN A 26 7.34 -8.51 2.15
N LEU A 27 6.62 -7.62 2.84
CA LEU A 27 7.16 -6.38 3.41
C LEU A 27 7.19 -6.45 4.94
N THR A 28 8.02 -5.62 5.56
CA THR A 28 7.89 -5.34 7.00
C THR A 28 6.99 -4.12 7.23
N PRO A 29 6.42 -3.95 8.44
CA PRO A 29 5.65 -2.75 8.80
C PRO A 29 6.42 -1.42 8.67
N GLU A 30 7.74 -1.46 8.57
CA GLU A 30 8.62 -0.29 8.36
C GLU A 30 8.83 0.01 6.87
N GLU A 31 8.58 -0.97 5.98
CA GLU A 31 8.73 -0.83 4.53
C GLU A 31 7.49 -0.21 3.85
N TRP A 32 6.39 0.04 4.56
CA TRP A 32 5.21 0.66 3.98
C TRP A 32 4.41 1.51 4.97
N ASN A 33 3.69 2.50 4.45
CA ASN A 33 2.76 3.32 5.23
C ASN A 33 1.63 3.84 4.34
N VAL A 34 0.44 4.00 4.91
CA VAL A 34 -0.66 4.72 4.26
C VAL A 34 -0.92 6.03 4.99
N ASP A 35 -0.76 7.14 4.28
CA ASP A 35 -1.19 8.45 4.76
C ASP A 35 -2.72 8.58 4.62
N ILE A 36 -3.44 8.14 5.66
CA ILE A 36 -4.91 8.22 5.71
C ILE A 36 -5.42 9.65 5.90
N LEU A 37 -4.56 10.60 6.27
CA LEU A 37 -4.91 12.01 6.42
C LEU A 37 -4.88 12.73 5.07
N ASN A 38 -4.04 12.27 4.14
CA ASN A 38 -4.06 12.75 2.76
C ASN A 38 -5.41 12.43 2.10
N PRO A 39 -6.06 13.37 1.37
CA PRO A 39 -7.33 13.12 0.68
C PRO A 39 -7.26 11.92 -0.26
N ASP A 40 -6.13 11.73 -0.97
CA ASP A 40 -5.87 10.64 -1.92
C ASP A 40 -5.43 9.32 -1.27
N LYS A 41 -5.27 9.28 0.07
CA LYS A 41 -4.92 8.08 0.85
C LYS A 41 -3.68 7.37 0.28
N ILE A 42 -2.54 8.04 0.40
CA ILE A 42 -1.31 7.65 -0.29
C ILE A 42 -0.68 6.46 0.42
N LEU A 43 -0.60 5.33 -0.27
CA LEU A 43 0.26 4.21 0.11
C LEU A 43 1.67 4.48 -0.42
N THR A 44 2.66 4.48 0.47
CA THR A 44 4.08 4.55 0.13
C THR A 44 4.73 3.23 0.54
N VAL A 45 5.48 2.62 -0.37
CA VAL A 45 6.25 1.39 -0.13
C VAL A 45 7.71 1.64 -0.47
N HIS A 46 8.60 1.31 0.45
CA HIS A 46 10.05 1.39 0.33
C HIS A 46 10.65 -0.02 0.34
N SER A 47 10.75 -0.65 -0.82
CA SER A 47 11.36 -1.98 -0.92
C SER A 47 11.85 -2.27 -2.33
N ASP A 48 12.91 -3.06 -2.44
CA ASP A 48 13.40 -3.61 -3.72
C ASP A 48 12.91 -5.06 -3.94
N LYS A 49 12.17 -5.64 -2.97
CA LYS A 49 11.75 -7.06 -2.98
C LYS A 49 10.47 -7.32 -3.76
N ILE A 50 9.62 -6.30 -3.88
CA ILE A 50 8.29 -6.40 -4.46
C ILE A 50 8.15 -5.39 -5.60
N THR A 51 7.47 -5.79 -6.66
CA THR A 51 7.18 -4.92 -7.80
C THR A 51 5.89 -4.09 -7.58
N ALA A 52 5.69 -3.06 -8.40
CA ALA A 52 4.47 -2.25 -8.33
C ALA A 52 3.20 -3.07 -8.60
N ASP A 53 3.23 -3.98 -9.58
CA ASP A 53 2.11 -4.90 -9.87
C ASP A 53 1.77 -5.78 -8.67
N GLU A 54 2.77 -6.37 -8.02
CA GLU A 54 2.54 -7.20 -6.83
C GLU A 54 1.95 -6.41 -5.66
N ILE A 55 2.38 -5.16 -5.45
CA ILE A 55 1.77 -4.27 -4.43
C ILE A 55 0.29 -4.06 -4.76
N GLU A 56 -0.03 -3.81 -6.04
CA GLU A 56 -1.41 -3.61 -6.47
C GLU A 56 -2.28 -4.85 -6.23
N GLU A 57 -1.78 -6.04 -6.59
CA GLU A 57 -2.48 -7.29 -6.36
C GLU A 57 -2.77 -7.52 -4.88
N LYS A 58 -1.80 -7.30 -3.99
CA LYS A 58 -1.99 -7.46 -2.53
C LYS A 58 -3.06 -6.52 -1.99
N VAL A 59 -3.08 -5.26 -2.44
CA VAL A 59 -4.08 -4.27 -1.98
C VAL A 59 -5.48 -4.59 -2.52
N ILE A 60 -5.58 -5.07 -3.76
CA ILE A 60 -6.85 -5.53 -4.36
C ILE A 60 -7.36 -6.78 -3.64
N GLN A 61 -6.50 -7.74 -3.31
CA GLN A 61 -6.86 -8.94 -2.54
C GLN A 61 -7.38 -8.60 -1.13
N ALA A 62 -6.84 -7.56 -0.50
CA ALA A 62 -7.35 -7.02 0.76
C ALA A 62 -8.74 -6.34 0.62
N GLY A 63 -9.21 -6.15 -0.61
CA GLY A 63 -10.51 -5.57 -0.94
C GLY A 63 -10.52 -4.05 -1.04
N PHE A 64 -9.38 -3.43 -1.39
CA PHE A 64 -9.25 -1.99 -1.58
C PHE A 64 -8.90 -1.67 -3.05
N ARG A 65 -9.23 -0.45 -3.48
CA ARG A 65 -8.77 0.06 -4.77
C ARG A 65 -7.41 0.72 -4.60
N ILE A 66 -6.60 0.61 -5.64
CA ILE A 66 -5.25 1.15 -5.72
C ILE A 66 -5.01 1.67 -7.14
N GLU A 67 -4.35 2.82 -7.24
CA GLU A 67 -4.04 3.46 -8.51
C GLU A 67 -2.60 4.00 -8.48
N ARG A 68 -1.82 3.70 -9.51
CA ARG A 68 -0.47 4.24 -9.68
C ARG A 68 -0.51 5.75 -9.80
N ILE A 69 0.30 6.42 -8.99
CA ILE A 69 0.59 7.84 -9.21
C ILE A 69 1.67 7.86 -10.27
N ARG A 70 1.34 8.32 -11.48
CA ARG A 70 2.33 8.50 -12.54
C ARG A 70 3.36 9.55 -12.08
N GLU A 71 4.64 9.28 -12.33
CA GLU A 71 5.70 10.31 -12.39
C GLU A 71 5.38 11.37 -13.45
#